data_AF-A0A5P8NKJ8-F1
#
_entry.id   AF-A0A5P8NKJ8-F1
#
_cell.length_a   1.000
_cell.length_b   1.000
_cell.length_c   1.000
_cell.angle_alpha   90.00
_cell.angle_beta   90.00
_cell.angle_gamma   90.00
#
_symmetry.space_group_name_H-M   'P 1'
#
loop_
_entity.id
_entity.type
_entity.pdbx_description
1 polymer ?
#
loop_
_entity_poly.entity_id
_entity_poly.type
_entity_poly.pdbx_seq_one_letter_code
_entity_poly.pdbx_strand_id
1 'polypeptide(L)'
;MPIVDSGSVGAISAAEKSLIVSAWAPVYAKYEEAGVDILVKFFAANPEAQAFFPKFKGLDSADQLKKSPAVRWHAERIINAVNDAVVALDDPAKQSLQLKALSQKHAHELNVDPKYFKVLAGVISDAVVKSGDAKAAVDKLLSQVVILLKSAY
;
A
#
# COMPACT_ATOMS: atom_id res chain seq x y z
N MET A 1 0.89 14.55 -8.61
CA MET A 1 0.28 15.12 -7.38
C MET A 1 0.84 14.36 -6.18
N PRO A 2 1.02 14.97 -4.99
CA PRO A 2 1.40 14.21 -3.80
C PRO A 2 0.25 13.31 -3.33
N ILE A 3 0.59 12.22 -2.63
CA ILE A 3 -0.42 11.33 -2.02
C ILE A 3 -1.17 12.09 -0.92
N VAL A 4 -2.49 11.99 -0.93
CA VAL A 4 -3.38 12.55 0.09
C VAL A 4 -4.19 11.43 0.78
N ASP A 5 -4.64 11.70 1.99
CA ASP A 5 -5.27 10.71 2.89
C ASP A 5 -6.59 11.22 3.47
N SER A 6 -7.18 12.25 2.86
CA SER A 6 -8.46 12.84 3.21
C SER A 6 -9.04 13.58 2.01
N GLY A 7 -10.34 13.89 2.07
CA GLY A 7 -11.06 14.53 0.98
C GLY A 7 -11.36 13.57 -0.18
N SER A 8 -11.33 14.11 -1.40
CA SER A 8 -11.58 13.34 -2.63
C SER A 8 -10.50 13.66 -3.65
N VAL A 9 -10.09 12.65 -4.41
CA VAL A 9 -9.29 12.83 -5.62
C VAL A 9 -10.16 12.56 -6.84
N GLY A 10 -9.83 13.19 -7.97
CA GLY A 10 -10.59 13.00 -9.21
C GLY A 10 -10.56 11.55 -9.71
N ALA A 11 -11.47 11.22 -10.62
CA ALA A 11 -11.48 9.93 -11.30
C ALA A 11 -10.14 9.66 -12.01
N ILE A 12 -9.78 8.39 -12.10
CA ILE A 12 -8.60 7.94 -12.85
C ILE A 12 -9.01 7.82 -14.32
N SER A 13 -8.40 8.63 -15.18
CA SER A 13 -8.66 8.62 -16.63
C SER A 13 -8.14 7.35 -17.30
N ALA A 14 -8.60 7.05 -18.52
CA ALA A 14 -8.12 5.90 -19.28
C ALA A 14 -6.59 5.91 -19.51
N ALA A 15 -6.02 7.10 -19.76
CA ALA A 15 -4.57 7.26 -19.90
C ALA A 15 -3.83 6.93 -18.58
N GLU A 16 -4.34 7.42 -17.45
CA GLU A 16 -3.77 7.13 -16.13
C GLU A 16 -3.88 5.66 -15.77
N LYS A 17 -5.00 4.99 -16.09
CA LYS A 17 -5.15 3.54 -15.89
C LYS A 17 -4.07 2.76 -16.63
N SER A 18 -3.82 3.09 -17.90
CA SER A 18 -2.77 2.44 -18.71
C SER A 18 -1.38 2.65 -18.10
N LEU A 19 -1.07 3.87 -17.64
CA LEU A 19 0.19 4.18 -16.96
C LEU A 19 0.36 3.39 -15.66
N ILE A 20 -0.70 3.30 -14.83
CA ILE A 20 -0.70 2.55 -13.58
C ILE A 20 -0.41 1.08 -13.85
N VAL A 21 -1.16 0.46 -14.76
CA VAL A 21 -1.00 -0.97 -15.10
C VAL A 21 0.40 -1.26 -15.60
N SER A 22 0.92 -0.41 -16.52
CA SER A 22 2.25 -0.58 -17.09
C SER A 22 3.37 -0.43 -16.05
N ALA A 23 3.25 0.54 -15.14
CA ALA A 23 4.22 0.76 -14.08
C ALA A 23 4.16 -0.33 -13.00
N TRP A 24 2.95 -0.84 -12.69
CA TRP A 24 2.74 -1.87 -11.68
C TRP A 24 3.20 -3.26 -12.10
N ALA A 25 2.99 -3.63 -13.37
CA ALA A 25 3.27 -4.96 -13.90
C ALA A 25 4.65 -5.54 -13.52
N PRO A 26 5.79 -4.83 -13.70
CA PRO A 26 7.11 -5.37 -13.34
C PRO A 26 7.31 -5.56 -11.84
N VAL A 27 6.65 -4.74 -11.00
CA VAL A 27 6.71 -4.89 -9.53
C VAL A 27 5.94 -6.14 -9.12
N TYR A 28 4.73 -6.32 -9.66
CA TYR A 28 3.88 -7.45 -9.31
C TYR A 28 4.39 -8.80 -9.87
N ALA A 29 5.11 -8.78 -10.99
CA ALA A 29 5.81 -9.97 -11.51
C ALA A 29 6.83 -10.56 -10.50
N LYS A 30 7.24 -9.79 -9.49
CA LYS A 30 8.12 -10.21 -8.40
C LYS A 30 7.55 -9.80 -7.03
N TYR A 31 6.24 -9.93 -6.86
CA TYR A 31 5.54 -9.34 -5.72
C TYR A 31 6.03 -9.86 -4.36
N GLU A 32 6.51 -11.10 -4.25
CA GLU A 32 7.05 -11.65 -2.99
C GLU A 32 8.29 -10.88 -2.53
N GLU A 33 9.24 -10.64 -3.45
CA GLU A 33 10.46 -9.89 -3.19
C GLU A 33 10.14 -8.40 -2.99
N ALA A 34 9.39 -7.82 -3.93
CA ALA A 34 9.05 -6.40 -3.89
C ALA A 34 8.24 -6.02 -2.65
N GLY A 35 7.27 -6.85 -2.25
CA GLY A 35 6.47 -6.64 -1.06
C GLY A 35 7.33 -6.63 0.21
N VAL A 36 8.25 -7.58 0.34
CA VAL A 36 9.15 -7.65 1.49
C VAL A 36 10.05 -6.44 1.54
N ASP A 37 10.66 -6.04 0.42
CA ASP A 37 11.54 -4.88 0.36
C ASP A 37 10.80 -3.58 0.69
N ILE A 38 9.57 -3.40 0.20
CA ILE A 38 8.71 -2.26 0.54
C ILE A 38 8.43 -2.23 2.04
N LEU A 39 8.02 -3.35 2.63
CA LEU A 39 7.66 -3.41 4.05
C LEU A 39 8.87 -3.21 4.97
N VAL A 40 10.02 -3.77 4.60
CA VAL A 40 11.28 -3.59 5.34
C VAL A 40 11.75 -2.14 5.25
N LYS A 41 11.67 -1.52 4.07
CA LYS A 41 12.01 -0.10 3.91
C LYS A 41 11.08 0.81 4.72
N PHE A 42 9.80 0.46 4.78
CA PHE A 42 8.83 1.17 5.62
C PHE A 42 9.21 1.12 7.10
N PHE A 43 9.51 -0.06 7.66
CA PHE A 43 9.90 -0.18 9.07
C PHE A 43 11.26 0.45 9.39
N ALA A 44 12.23 0.37 8.47
CA ALA A 44 13.51 1.04 8.66
C ALA A 44 13.37 2.56 8.81
N ALA A 45 12.40 3.16 8.12
CA ALA A 45 12.09 4.59 8.21
C ALA A 45 11.09 4.95 9.33
N ASN A 46 10.33 3.97 9.84
CA ASN A 46 9.29 4.17 10.85
C ASN A 46 9.34 3.03 11.89
N PRO A 47 10.40 2.93 12.71
CA PRO A 47 10.57 1.80 13.64
C PRO A 47 9.41 1.65 14.62
N GLU A 48 8.79 2.77 15.03
CA GLU A 48 7.66 2.78 15.94
C GLU A 48 6.41 2.12 15.35
N ALA A 49 6.29 2.06 14.02
CA ALA A 49 5.20 1.36 13.35
C ALA A 49 5.27 -0.17 13.57
N GLN A 50 6.43 -0.75 13.90
CA GLN A 50 6.55 -2.18 14.20
C GLN A 50 5.73 -2.58 15.45
N ALA A 51 5.41 -1.64 16.34
CA ALA A 51 4.60 -1.91 17.54
C ALA A 51 3.19 -2.45 17.21
N PHE A 52 2.65 -2.11 16.02
CA PHE A 52 1.37 -2.62 15.54
C PHE A 52 1.45 -4.06 14.97
N PHE A 53 2.64 -4.67 14.96
CA PHE A 53 2.89 -5.99 14.39
C PHE A 53 3.46 -6.94 15.45
N PRO A 54 2.62 -7.54 16.32
CA PRO A 54 3.09 -8.42 17.39
C PRO A 54 3.95 -9.60 16.90
N LYS A 55 3.69 -10.09 15.68
CA LYS A 55 4.45 -11.18 15.05
C LYS A 55 5.87 -10.78 14.64
N PHE A 56 6.21 -9.48 14.65
CA PHE A 56 7.54 -8.97 14.26
C PHE A 56 8.39 -8.58 15.47
N LYS A 57 7.92 -8.82 16.70
CA LYS A 57 8.66 -8.50 17.91
C LYS A 57 10.02 -9.22 17.94
N GLY A 58 11.08 -8.46 18.23
CA GLY A 58 12.46 -8.96 18.28
C GLY A 58 13.14 -9.11 16.91
N LEU A 59 12.52 -8.60 15.84
CA LEU A 59 13.14 -8.45 14.52
C LEU A 59 13.68 -7.01 14.41
N ASP A 60 14.91 -6.83 14.87
CA ASP A 60 15.51 -5.50 15.08
C ASP A 60 16.42 -5.07 13.91
N SER A 61 16.65 -5.94 12.94
CA SER A 61 17.41 -5.64 11.72
C SER A 61 16.63 -5.94 10.44
N ALA A 62 16.98 -5.22 9.37
CA ALA A 62 16.41 -5.44 8.05
C ALA A 62 16.61 -6.90 7.58
N ASP A 63 17.77 -7.50 7.87
CA ASP A 63 18.05 -8.90 7.51
C ASP A 63 17.16 -9.89 8.26
N GLN A 64 16.87 -9.64 9.53
CA GLN A 64 15.94 -10.46 10.31
C GLN A 64 14.52 -10.33 9.78
N LEU A 65 14.08 -9.10 9.45
CA LEU A 65 12.77 -8.86 8.86
C LEU A 65 12.63 -9.58 7.51
N LYS A 66 13.60 -9.46 6.59
CA LYS A 66 13.57 -10.10 5.27
C LYS A 66 13.52 -11.63 5.33
N LYS A 67 14.17 -12.23 6.32
CA LYS A 67 14.20 -13.70 6.50
C LYS A 67 12.96 -14.25 7.22
N SER A 68 12.17 -13.39 7.88
CA SER A 68 11.02 -13.82 8.67
C SER A 68 9.84 -14.29 7.78
N PRO A 69 9.35 -15.53 7.96
CA PRO A 69 8.14 -16.00 7.28
C PRO A 69 6.91 -15.15 7.61
N ALA A 70 6.82 -14.61 8.83
CA ALA A 70 5.71 -13.77 9.24
C ALA A 70 5.70 -12.42 8.49
N VAL A 71 6.89 -11.84 8.27
CA VAL A 71 7.04 -10.59 7.50
C VAL A 71 6.69 -10.85 6.04
N ARG A 72 7.21 -11.92 5.44
CA ARG A 72 6.89 -12.30 4.06
C ARG A 72 5.39 -12.47 3.85
N TRP A 73 4.73 -13.27 4.70
CA TRP A 73 3.29 -13.48 4.63
C TRP A 73 2.50 -12.17 4.71
N HIS A 74 2.91 -11.25 5.58
CA HIS A 74 2.20 -9.97 5.72
C HIS A 74 2.46 -9.04 4.53
N ALA A 75 3.70 -8.97 4.05
CA ALA A 75 4.10 -8.21 2.89
C ALA A 75 3.32 -8.64 1.64
N GLU A 76 3.18 -9.95 1.42
CA GLU A 76 2.36 -10.51 0.34
C GLU A 76 0.89 -10.08 0.45
N ARG A 77 0.32 -10.00 1.65
CA ARG A 77 -1.06 -9.52 1.83
C ARG A 77 -1.22 -8.04 1.46
N ILE A 78 -0.27 -7.20 1.83
CA ILE A 78 -0.32 -5.77 1.51
C ILE A 78 -0.21 -5.58 -0.01
N ILE A 79 0.80 -6.19 -0.65
CA ILE A 79 1.04 -6.00 -2.08
C ILE A 79 -0.11 -6.58 -2.92
N ASN A 80 -0.73 -7.68 -2.49
CA ASN A 80 -1.91 -8.23 -3.14
C ASN A 80 -3.15 -7.33 -2.98
N ALA A 81 -3.35 -6.68 -1.83
CA ALA A 81 -4.44 -5.71 -1.67
C ALA A 81 -4.26 -4.49 -2.59
N VAL A 82 -3.01 -4.05 -2.82
CA VAL A 82 -2.70 -3.01 -3.82
C VAL A 82 -2.97 -3.52 -5.24
N ASN A 83 -2.58 -4.77 -5.53
CA ASN A 83 -2.87 -5.40 -6.81
C ASN A 83 -4.38 -5.50 -7.09
N ASP A 84 -5.18 -5.88 -6.11
CA ASP A 84 -6.65 -5.90 -6.22
C ASP A 84 -7.19 -4.52 -6.59
N ALA A 85 -6.63 -3.45 -6.02
CA ALA A 85 -7.00 -2.08 -6.37
C ALA A 85 -6.60 -1.70 -7.82
N VAL A 86 -5.46 -2.20 -8.31
CA VAL A 86 -5.03 -2.01 -9.71
C VAL A 86 -5.93 -2.79 -10.68
N VAL A 87 -6.30 -4.03 -10.34
CA VAL A 87 -7.21 -4.86 -11.16
C VAL A 87 -8.62 -4.28 -11.19
N ALA A 88 -9.05 -3.63 -10.11
CA ALA A 88 -10.37 -3.02 -9.98
C ALA A 88 -10.44 -1.55 -10.50
N LEU A 89 -9.49 -1.09 -11.31
CA LEU A 89 -9.51 0.28 -11.87
C LEU A 89 -10.78 0.61 -12.68
N ASP A 90 -11.42 -0.40 -13.26
CA ASP A 90 -12.69 -0.27 -13.99
C ASP A 90 -13.92 -0.62 -13.14
N ASP A 91 -13.74 -0.97 -11.86
CA ASP A 91 -14.82 -1.29 -10.92
C ASP A 91 -14.62 -0.57 -9.57
N PRO A 92 -14.89 0.75 -9.51
CA PRO A 92 -14.72 1.54 -8.28
C PRO A 92 -15.60 1.06 -7.12
N ALA A 93 -16.75 0.43 -7.42
CA ALA A 93 -17.67 -0.07 -6.40
C ALA A 93 -17.06 -1.28 -5.68
N LYS A 94 -16.52 -2.24 -6.42
CA LYS A 94 -15.78 -3.39 -5.85
C LYS A 94 -14.57 -2.93 -5.07
N GLN A 95 -13.79 -2.00 -5.61
CA GLN A 95 -12.63 -1.44 -4.93
C GLN A 95 -13.02 -0.78 -3.60
N SER A 96 -14.07 0.05 -3.60
CA SER A 96 -14.57 0.72 -2.39
C SER A 96 -15.04 -0.29 -1.34
N LEU A 97 -15.78 -1.32 -1.74
CA LEU A 97 -16.26 -2.36 -0.84
C LEU A 97 -15.09 -3.09 -0.14
N GLN A 98 -14.09 -3.53 -0.91
CA GLN A 98 -12.93 -4.25 -0.37
C GLN A 98 -12.11 -3.37 0.58
N LEU A 99 -11.84 -2.13 0.21
CA LEU A 99 -11.03 -1.22 1.03
C LEU A 99 -11.75 -0.75 2.29
N LYS A 100 -13.07 -0.57 2.25
CA LYS A 100 -13.87 -0.29 3.45
C LYS A 100 -13.87 -1.46 4.43
N ALA A 101 -13.97 -2.70 3.93
CA ALA A 101 -13.84 -3.88 4.77
C ALA A 101 -12.44 -3.98 5.42
N LEU A 102 -11.39 -3.67 4.66
CA LEU A 102 -10.04 -3.57 5.22
C LEU A 102 -9.93 -2.42 6.24
N SER A 103 -10.56 -1.28 5.99
CA SER A 103 -10.57 -0.15 6.93
C SER A 103 -11.15 -0.54 8.29
N GLN A 104 -12.31 -1.21 8.31
CA GLN A 104 -12.95 -1.72 9.53
C GLN A 104 -12.01 -2.64 10.32
N LYS A 105 -11.34 -3.56 9.61
CA LYS A 105 -10.35 -4.45 10.22
C LYS A 105 -9.17 -3.69 10.84
N HIS A 106 -8.62 -2.72 10.13
CA HIS A 106 -7.48 -1.96 10.64
C HIS A 106 -7.85 -1.07 11.84
N ALA A 107 -9.03 -0.45 11.80
CA ALA A 107 -9.50 0.44 12.86
C ALA A 107 -9.88 -0.31 14.13
N HIS A 108 -10.61 -1.43 14.02
CA HIS A 108 -11.27 -2.05 15.17
C HIS A 108 -10.63 -3.36 15.65
N GLU A 109 -9.98 -4.11 14.75
CA GLU A 109 -9.31 -5.37 15.13
C GLU A 109 -7.81 -5.18 15.32
N LEU A 110 -7.16 -4.52 14.36
CA LEU A 110 -5.69 -4.38 14.35
C LEU A 110 -5.20 -3.14 15.10
N ASN A 111 -6.08 -2.16 15.35
CA ASN A 111 -5.81 -0.92 16.08
C ASN A 111 -4.57 -0.18 15.55
N VAL A 112 -4.42 -0.12 14.23
CA VAL A 112 -3.28 0.53 13.56
C VAL A 112 -3.50 2.05 13.53
N ASP A 113 -2.46 2.86 13.77
CA ASP A 113 -2.54 4.32 13.59
C ASP A 113 -2.71 4.66 12.08
N PRO A 114 -3.79 5.38 11.70
CA PRO A 114 -4.13 5.61 10.31
C PRO A 114 -3.10 6.49 9.56
N LYS A 115 -2.22 7.20 10.26
CA LYS A 115 -1.18 8.02 9.59
C LYS A 115 -0.21 7.17 8.77
N TYR A 116 0.01 5.91 9.16
CA TYR A 116 0.97 5.03 8.48
C TYR A 116 0.49 4.54 7.12
N PHE A 117 -0.81 4.60 6.81
CA PHE A 117 -1.31 4.25 5.47
C PHE A 117 -0.70 5.14 4.40
N LYS A 118 -0.68 6.46 4.63
CA LYS A 118 -0.08 7.43 3.71
C LYS A 118 1.43 7.25 3.57
N VAL A 119 2.10 6.95 4.69
CA VAL A 119 3.55 6.73 4.70
C VAL A 119 3.92 5.50 3.88
N LEU A 120 3.27 4.36 4.14
CA LEU A 120 3.48 3.12 3.39
C LEU A 120 3.12 3.29 1.91
N ALA A 121 2.04 4.00 1.60
CA ALA A 121 1.67 4.34 0.22
C ALA A 121 2.79 5.13 -0.49
N GLY A 122 3.47 6.05 0.20
CA GLY A 122 4.65 6.74 -0.34
C GLY A 122 5.78 5.78 -0.70
N VAL A 123 6.07 4.81 0.18
CA VAL A 123 7.10 3.78 -0.07
C VAL A 123 6.74 2.90 -1.26
N ILE A 124 5.47 2.49 -1.37
CA ILE A 124 4.94 1.73 -2.51
C ILE A 124 5.09 2.53 -3.80
N SER A 125 4.65 3.79 -3.81
CA SER A 125 4.74 4.64 -4.99
C SER A 125 6.16 4.76 -5.50
N ASP A 126 7.10 5.03 -4.60
CA ASP A 126 8.53 5.12 -4.93
C ASP A 126 9.14 3.80 -5.41
N ALA A 127 8.59 2.66 -4.99
CA ALA A 127 9.03 1.34 -5.47
C ALA A 127 8.50 1.05 -6.88
N VAL A 128 7.32 1.58 -7.22
CA VAL A 128 6.67 1.42 -8.53
C VAL A 128 7.27 2.34 -9.58
N VAL A 129 7.42 3.63 -9.25
CA VAL A 129 7.87 4.64 -10.20
C VAL A 129 8.42 5.86 -9.43
N LYS A 130 9.46 6.52 -9.96
CA LYS A 130 10.11 7.66 -9.27
C LYS A 130 9.56 9.03 -9.64
N SER A 131 9.12 9.21 -10.89
CA SER A 131 8.77 10.53 -11.43
C SER A 131 7.88 10.45 -12.67
N GLY A 132 7.39 11.60 -13.14
CA GLY A 132 6.62 11.73 -14.38
C GLY A 132 5.14 11.41 -14.23
N ASP A 133 4.45 11.29 -15.36
CA ASP A 133 2.98 11.12 -15.40
C ASP A 133 2.54 9.80 -14.75
N ALA A 134 3.31 8.73 -14.92
CA ALA A 134 3.06 7.46 -14.25
C ALA A 134 3.12 7.61 -12.72
N LYS A 135 4.05 8.41 -12.18
CA LYS A 135 4.11 8.72 -10.75
C LYS A 135 2.86 9.45 -10.29
N ALA A 136 2.42 10.46 -11.03
CA ALA A 136 1.20 11.19 -10.68
C ALA A 136 -0.05 10.30 -10.72
N ALA A 137 -0.14 9.37 -11.68
CA ALA A 137 -1.23 8.42 -11.79
C ALA A 137 -1.23 7.40 -10.64
N VAL A 138 -0.07 6.82 -10.30
CA VAL A 138 0.10 5.91 -9.17
C VAL A 138 -0.21 6.62 -7.84
N ASP A 139 0.25 7.85 -7.65
CA ASP A 139 -0.05 8.64 -6.45
C ASP A 139 -1.54 8.94 -6.30
N LYS A 140 -2.24 9.17 -7.42
CA LYS A 140 -3.69 9.37 -7.42
C LYS A 140 -4.41 8.08 -7.00
N LEU A 141 -4.07 6.92 -7.55
CA LEU A 141 -4.62 5.63 -7.13
C LEU A 141 -4.38 5.38 -5.64
N LEU A 142 -3.14 5.56 -5.19
CA LEU A 142 -2.78 5.33 -3.80
C LEU A 142 -3.47 6.32 -2.85
N SER A 143 -3.77 7.54 -3.30
CA SER A 143 -4.61 8.47 -2.55
C SER A 143 -6.03 7.93 -2.38
N GLN A 144 -6.66 7.37 -3.43
CA GLN A 144 -7.97 6.72 -3.31
C GLN A 144 -7.93 5.56 -2.32
N VAL A 145 -6.89 4.72 -2.42
CA VAL A 145 -6.68 3.59 -1.51
C VAL A 145 -6.59 4.04 -0.06
N VAL A 146 -5.74 5.04 0.24
CA VAL A 146 -5.52 5.54 1.59
C VAL A 146 -6.78 6.23 2.15
N ILE A 147 -7.47 7.04 1.35
CA ILE A 147 -8.74 7.66 1.76
C ILE A 147 -9.76 6.59 2.18
N LEU A 148 -9.89 5.52 1.39
CA LEU A 148 -10.82 4.44 1.69
C LEU A 148 -10.37 3.60 2.90
N LEU A 149 -9.07 3.34 3.06
CA LEU A 149 -8.51 2.65 4.23
C LEU A 149 -8.70 3.44 5.54
N LYS A 150 -8.85 4.77 5.46
CA LYS A 150 -9.14 5.63 6.60
C LYS A 150 -10.63 5.81 6.89
N SER A 151 -11.53 5.26 6.09
CA SER A 151 -12.98 5.53 6.18
C SER A 151 -13.67 5.06 7.47
N ALA A 152 -13.05 4.16 8.24
CA ALA A 152 -13.55 3.68 9.54
C ALA A 152 -12.92 4.39 10.75
N TYR A 153 -12.01 5.34 10.53
CA TYR A 153 -11.36 6.15 11.56
C TYR A 153 -12.06 7.50 11.70
#